data_AF-A0A848LJK0-F1
#
_entry.id   AF-A0A848LJK0-F1
#
_cell.length_a   1.000
_cell.length_b   1.000
_cell.length_c   1.000
_cell.angle_alpha   90.00
_cell.angle_beta   90.00
_cell.angle_gamma   90.00
#
_symmetry.space_group_name_H-M   'P 1'
#
loop_
_entity.id
_entity.type
_entity.pdbx_description
1 polymer ?
#
loop_
_entity_poly.entity_id
_entity_poly.type
_entity_poly.pdbx_seq_one_letter_code
_entity_poly.pdbx_strand_id
1 'polypeptide(L)'
;MKFIDTRYLADGKLFNHGQPATLIHAEAPEDFEKLLSNILDSGYYDQAYYRTHSGMQDATRVTHFWFLSELVRELSPRSVLDLGCGRGDVISLLQHRGVEVAGVDFSEDIRASVWPNIRDAFFSGDLRERCRALAAQGRRFDTVCGFDIWEHLAPKALHEYIAAVLEVAAPDALCLFVIPAFGEDRVFGEQFPLEFEENRARFEAREPFEYLLAEHTSPAIPASGHLIWAHTEWWERQFERHGLRRLPDVERRLHEVFDPFFPHSVKAFYVLARDARAGRARAQALMTRPAQVTRARLFPRLLRDVREGHMSLKGNILPLVRQSAAGSLPPPVKQTYRQLRQWYRRRRE
;
A
#
# COMPACT_ATOMS: atom_id res chain seq x y z
N MET A 1 -8.03 -21.94 -18.38
CA MET A 1 -8.84 -21.33 -17.31
C MET A 1 -10.16 -22.08 -17.08
N LYS A 2 -10.49 -22.40 -15.82
CA LYS A 2 -11.74 -23.10 -15.42
C LYS A 2 -12.31 -22.47 -14.13
N PHE A 3 -13.63 -22.55 -13.95
CA PHE A 3 -14.26 -22.19 -12.67
C PHE A 3 -14.47 -23.42 -11.79
N ILE A 4 -14.27 -23.27 -10.49
CA ILE A 4 -14.42 -24.34 -9.49
C ILE A 4 -15.26 -23.80 -8.35
N ASP A 5 -16.37 -24.46 -8.05
CA ASP A 5 -17.16 -24.17 -6.86
C ASP A 5 -16.51 -24.84 -5.64
N THR A 6 -16.31 -24.05 -4.60
CA THR A 6 -15.62 -24.46 -3.37
C THR A 6 -16.20 -23.72 -2.17
N ARG A 7 -15.49 -23.80 -1.05
CA ARG A 7 -15.78 -23.04 0.16
C ARG A 7 -14.47 -22.49 0.70
N TYR A 8 -14.54 -21.34 1.34
CA TYR A 8 -13.46 -20.92 2.23
C TYR A 8 -13.20 -22.01 3.26
N LEU A 9 -11.96 -22.07 3.76
CA LEU A 9 -11.67 -22.88 4.94
C LEU A 9 -12.57 -22.45 6.12
N ALA A 10 -12.72 -23.34 7.10
CA ALA A 10 -13.57 -23.12 8.27
C ALA A 10 -12.75 -23.15 9.57
N ASP A 11 -11.56 -22.56 9.55
CA ASP A 11 -10.63 -22.51 10.69
C ASP A 11 -10.77 -21.23 11.54
N GLY A 12 -11.68 -20.33 11.16
CA GLY A 12 -11.96 -19.09 11.89
C GLY A 12 -10.94 -17.98 11.68
N LYS A 13 -9.92 -18.18 10.82
CA LYS A 13 -8.93 -17.14 10.50
C LYS A 13 -9.49 -16.16 9.47
N LEU A 14 -9.50 -14.87 9.79
CA LEU A 14 -9.91 -13.80 8.88
C LEU A 14 -11.28 -14.09 8.23
N PHE A 15 -11.33 -14.39 6.93
CA PHE A 15 -12.56 -14.69 6.18
C PHE A 15 -12.95 -16.17 6.20
N ASN A 16 -12.19 -17.05 6.86
CA ASN A 16 -12.39 -18.49 6.84
C ASN A 16 -13.56 -18.94 7.74
N HIS A 17 -14.78 -18.77 7.25
CA HIS A 17 -16.01 -19.16 7.91
C HIS A 17 -16.78 -20.26 7.16
N GLY A 18 -16.14 -20.94 6.21
CA GLY A 18 -16.78 -22.02 5.47
C GLY A 18 -17.85 -21.56 4.48
N GLN A 19 -17.93 -20.28 4.12
CA GLN A 19 -18.89 -19.77 3.13
C GLN A 19 -18.53 -20.27 1.72
N PRO A 20 -19.53 -20.49 0.84
CA PRO A 20 -19.27 -20.89 -0.54
C PRO A 20 -18.53 -19.80 -1.32
N ALA A 21 -17.72 -20.23 -2.28
CA ALA A 21 -16.96 -19.37 -3.18
C ALA A 21 -16.80 -20.05 -4.54
N THR A 22 -16.51 -19.26 -5.56
CA THR A 22 -16.09 -19.77 -6.87
C THR A 22 -14.67 -19.31 -7.15
N LEU A 23 -13.78 -20.23 -7.51
CA LEU A 23 -12.40 -19.94 -7.88
C LEU A 23 -12.23 -19.98 -9.39
N ILE A 24 -11.31 -19.16 -9.89
CA ILE A 24 -10.72 -19.21 -11.22
C ILE A 24 -9.43 -20.01 -11.11
N HIS A 25 -9.35 -21.15 -11.78
CA HIS A 25 -8.11 -21.90 -11.93
C HIS A 25 -7.31 -21.36 -13.14
N ALA A 26 -6.18 -20.73 -12.85
CA ALA A 26 -5.20 -20.21 -13.80
C ALA A 26 -3.82 -20.83 -13.50
N GLU A 27 -3.38 -21.73 -14.37
CA GLU A 27 -2.13 -22.48 -14.21
C GLU A 27 -1.10 -22.06 -15.26
N ALA A 28 -1.55 -21.99 -16.51
CA ALA A 28 -0.72 -21.59 -17.61
C ALA A 28 -0.56 -20.07 -17.62
N PRO A 29 0.63 -19.54 -17.93
CA PRO A 29 0.80 -18.10 -18.00
C PRO A 29 -0.13 -17.36 -18.97
N GLU A 30 -0.58 -18.03 -20.03
CA GLU A 30 -1.56 -17.51 -20.99
C GLU A 30 -2.94 -17.30 -20.35
N ASP A 31 -3.27 -18.03 -19.27
CA ASP A 31 -4.48 -17.77 -18.48
C ASP A 31 -4.37 -16.42 -17.76
N PHE A 32 -3.22 -16.09 -17.18
CA PHE A 32 -3.01 -14.80 -16.50
C PHE A 32 -2.98 -13.63 -17.49
N GLU A 33 -2.43 -13.82 -18.69
CA GLU A 33 -2.50 -12.84 -19.78
C GLU A 33 -3.96 -12.60 -20.20
N LYS A 34 -4.77 -13.68 -20.27
CA LYS A 34 -6.19 -13.56 -20.58
C LYS A 34 -6.97 -12.86 -19.47
N LEU A 35 -6.67 -13.14 -18.20
CA LEU A 35 -7.26 -12.43 -17.06
C LEU A 35 -6.92 -10.93 -17.08
N LEU A 36 -5.66 -10.59 -17.36
CA LEU A 36 -5.25 -9.20 -17.53
C LEU A 36 -6.01 -8.51 -18.68
N SER A 37 -6.12 -9.16 -19.84
CA SER A 37 -6.94 -8.63 -20.95
C SER A 37 -8.39 -8.42 -20.53
N ASN A 38 -9.01 -9.37 -19.83
CA ASN A 38 -10.38 -9.21 -19.35
C ASN A 38 -10.53 -7.98 -18.44
N ILE A 39 -9.60 -7.77 -17.50
CA ILE A 39 -9.58 -6.62 -16.58
C ILE A 39 -9.47 -5.31 -17.34
N LEU A 40 -8.55 -5.24 -18.31
CA LEU A 40 -8.29 -4.02 -19.10
C LEU A 40 -9.43 -3.72 -20.06
N ASP A 41 -9.89 -4.72 -20.81
CA ASP A 41 -10.91 -4.58 -21.86
C ASP A 41 -12.30 -4.30 -21.29
N SER A 42 -12.58 -4.74 -20.05
CA SER A 42 -13.84 -4.44 -19.37
C SER A 42 -13.87 -3.05 -18.73
N GLY A 43 -12.76 -2.32 -18.72
CA GLY A 43 -12.63 -1.08 -17.95
C GLY A 43 -12.78 -1.32 -16.45
N TYR A 44 -12.25 -2.43 -15.91
CA TYR A 44 -12.44 -2.79 -14.49
C TYR A 44 -11.93 -1.70 -13.53
N TYR A 45 -10.83 -1.01 -13.88
CA TYR A 45 -10.26 0.09 -13.09
C TYR A 45 -10.85 1.46 -13.47
N ASP A 46 -12.18 1.56 -13.46
CA ASP A 46 -12.93 2.79 -13.71
C ASP A 46 -13.13 3.63 -12.43
N GLN A 47 -13.88 4.73 -12.56
CA GLN A 47 -14.23 5.56 -11.40
C GLN A 47 -15.06 4.82 -10.33
N ALA A 48 -15.86 3.82 -10.70
CA ALA A 48 -16.65 3.05 -9.74
C ALA A 48 -15.73 2.19 -8.88
N TYR A 49 -14.73 1.52 -9.47
CA TYR A 49 -13.71 0.77 -8.75
C TYR A 49 -13.01 1.62 -7.67
N TYR A 50 -12.50 2.80 -8.03
CA TYR A 50 -11.81 3.66 -7.07
C TYR A 50 -12.72 4.19 -5.95
N ARG A 51 -14.01 4.41 -6.25
CA ARG A 51 -15.00 4.82 -5.23
C ARG A 51 -15.29 3.70 -4.24
N THR A 52 -15.38 2.45 -4.70
CA THR A 52 -15.77 1.30 -3.87
C THR A 52 -14.60 0.68 -3.13
N HIS A 53 -13.45 0.48 -3.80
CA HIS A 53 -12.29 -0.25 -3.25
C HIS A 53 -11.35 0.66 -2.47
N SER A 54 -11.10 1.88 -2.96
CA SER A 54 -10.21 2.83 -2.28
C SER A 54 -10.95 3.82 -1.38
N GLY A 55 -12.29 3.85 -1.45
CA GLY A 55 -13.10 4.86 -0.77
C GLY A 55 -12.86 6.29 -1.27
N MET A 56 -12.27 6.45 -2.46
CA MET A 56 -11.93 7.75 -3.03
C MET A 56 -13.23 8.45 -3.44
N GLN A 57 -13.60 9.49 -2.69
CA GLN A 57 -14.77 10.32 -2.95
C GLN A 57 -14.36 11.80 -3.01
N ASP A 58 -14.80 12.48 -4.08
CA ASP A 58 -14.72 13.93 -4.28
C ASP A 58 -13.41 14.57 -3.79
N ALA A 59 -13.47 15.78 -3.22
CA ALA A 59 -12.35 16.51 -2.66
C ALA A 59 -11.97 16.07 -1.23
N THR A 60 -12.21 14.80 -0.85
CA THR A 60 -11.89 14.31 0.51
C THR A 60 -10.89 13.18 0.49
N ARG A 61 -9.83 13.29 1.32
CA ARG A 61 -8.82 12.23 1.50
C ARG A 61 -9.31 11.20 2.51
N VAL A 62 -9.12 9.91 2.23
CA VAL A 62 -9.40 8.84 3.19
C VAL A 62 -8.32 8.84 4.28
N THR A 63 -8.73 8.62 5.54
CA THR A 63 -7.84 8.74 6.70
C THR A 63 -6.65 7.77 6.64
N HIS A 64 -6.82 6.56 6.10
CA HIS A 64 -5.71 5.61 6.00
C HIS A 64 -4.60 6.12 5.07
N PHE A 65 -4.92 6.85 3.98
CA PHE A 65 -3.91 7.43 3.08
C PHE A 65 -3.11 8.54 3.78
N TRP A 66 -3.70 9.23 4.76
CA TRP A 66 -2.95 10.14 5.60
C TRP A 66 -1.91 9.39 6.45
N PHE A 67 -2.30 8.29 7.08
CA PHE A 67 -1.35 7.46 7.85
C PHE A 67 -0.29 6.80 6.96
N LEU A 68 -0.63 6.39 5.73
CA LEU A 68 0.36 5.93 4.74
C LEU A 68 1.34 7.05 4.38
N SER A 69 0.87 8.29 4.18
CA SER A 69 1.77 9.44 3.96
C SER A 69 2.71 9.69 5.13
N GLU A 70 2.23 9.47 6.37
CA GLU A 70 3.07 9.57 7.56
C GLU A 70 4.08 8.44 7.65
N LEU A 71 3.69 7.22 7.28
CA LEU A 71 4.59 6.07 7.24
C LEU A 71 5.71 6.29 6.22
N VAL A 72 5.38 6.71 4.99
CA VAL A 72 6.39 7.10 3.98
C VAL A 72 7.30 8.19 4.52
N ARG A 73 6.74 9.19 5.20
CA ARG A 73 7.53 10.30 5.75
C ARG A 73 8.48 9.89 6.87
N GLU A 74 8.17 8.84 7.62
CA GLU A 74 9.11 8.30 8.61
C GLU A 74 10.36 7.69 7.97
N LEU A 75 10.35 7.39 6.66
CA LEU A 75 11.55 7.06 5.87
C LEU A 75 12.41 8.29 5.54
N SER A 76 12.00 9.48 5.98
CA SER A 76 12.66 10.77 5.74
C SER A 76 13.00 11.02 4.25
N PRO A 77 12.01 10.93 3.34
CA PRO A 77 12.22 11.07 1.90
C PRO A 77 12.61 12.50 1.51
N ARG A 78 13.48 12.65 0.51
CA ARG A 78 13.66 13.92 -0.23
C ARG A 78 12.84 13.89 -1.52
N SER A 79 12.81 12.73 -2.17
CA SER A 79 12.05 12.50 -3.40
C SER A 79 11.31 11.15 -3.37
N VAL A 80 10.03 11.15 -3.73
CA VAL A 80 9.14 9.97 -3.69
C VAL A 80 8.59 9.64 -5.07
N LEU A 81 8.68 8.38 -5.46
CA LEU A 81 7.90 7.81 -6.55
C LEU A 81 6.84 6.87 -5.97
N ASP A 82 5.56 7.13 -6.27
CA ASP A 82 4.43 6.30 -5.86
C ASP A 82 3.91 5.49 -7.05
N LEU A 83 3.98 4.17 -6.94
CA LEU A 83 3.62 3.18 -7.97
C LEU A 83 2.16 2.77 -7.78
N GLY A 84 1.32 2.94 -8.81
CA GLY A 84 -0.13 2.74 -8.67
C GLY A 84 -0.77 3.82 -7.79
N CYS A 85 -0.42 5.09 -8.01
CA CYS A 85 -0.75 6.15 -7.06
C CYS A 85 -2.23 6.54 -7.02
N GLY A 86 -3.08 6.00 -7.92
CA GLY A 86 -4.46 6.41 -8.12
C GLY A 86 -4.55 7.91 -8.37
N ARG A 87 -5.37 8.62 -7.59
CA ARG A 87 -5.45 10.08 -7.65
C ARG A 87 -4.33 10.83 -6.91
N GLY A 88 -3.40 10.10 -6.29
CA GLY A 88 -2.22 10.63 -5.61
C GLY A 88 -2.46 11.21 -4.21
N ASP A 89 -3.34 10.60 -3.40
CA ASP A 89 -3.63 11.07 -2.03
C ASP A 89 -2.36 11.17 -1.16
N VAL A 90 -1.49 10.15 -1.21
CA VAL A 90 -0.25 10.07 -0.43
C VAL A 90 0.76 11.11 -0.88
N ILE A 91 1.10 11.13 -2.19
CA ILE A 91 2.08 12.07 -2.73
C ILE A 91 1.61 13.52 -2.69
N SER A 92 0.31 13.78 -2.77
CA SER A 92 -0.23 15.13 -2.58
C SER A 92 0.02 15.65 -1.17
N LEU A 93 -0.19 14.82 -0.14
CA LEU A 93 0.11 15.18 1.26
C LEU A 93 1.62 15.35 1.51
N LEU A 94 2.46 14.58 0.83
CA LEU A 94 3.92 14.70 0.93
C LEU A 94 4.42 15.98 0.26
N GLN A 95 3.86 16.34 -0.90
CA GLN A 95 4.25 17.55 -1.63
C GLN A 95 3.88 18.83 -0.87
N HIS A 96 2.73 18.87 -0.18
CA HIS A 96 2.39 19.97 0.74
C HIS A 96 3.44 20.17 1.85
N ARG A 97 4.29 19.18 2.10
CA ARG A 97 5.37 19.20 3.11
C ARG A 97 6.75 19.38 2.48
N GLY A 98 6.82 19.77 1.20
CA GLY A 98 8.06 20.10 0.49
C GLY A 98 8.84 18.89 -0.02
N VAL A 99 8.24 17.70 -0.07
CA VAL A 99 8.86 16.51 -0.67
C VAL A 99 8.70 16.59 -2.19
N GLU A 100 9.76 16.32 -2.95
CA GLU A 100 9.66 16.13 -4.40
C GLU A 100 8.89 14.85 -4.67
N VAL A 101 7.87 14.88 -5.53
CA VAL A 101 7.04 13.70 -5.80
C VAL A 101 6.89 13.41 -7.27
N ALA A 102 6.66 12.14 -7.58
CA ALA A 102 6.09 11.66 -8.83
C ALA A 102 5.12 10.52 -8.51
N GLY A 103 4.08 10.38 -9.32
CA GLY A 103 3.13 9.28 -9.24
C GLY A 103 2.89 8.66 -10.61
N VAL A 104 2.83 7.35 -10.66
CA VAL A 104 2.49 6.60 -11.88
C VAL A 104 1.24 5.77 -11.61
N ASP A 105 0.26 5.84 -12.50
CA ASP A 105 -0.93 4.98 -12.47
C ASP A 105 -1.31 4.60 -13.90
N PHE A 106 -1.87 3.40 -14.10
CA PHE A 106 -2.27 2.96 -15.43
C PHE A 106 -3.57 3.64 -15.90
N SER A 107 -4.51 3.91 -14.98
CA SER A 107 -5.85 4.36 -15.33
C SER A 107 -5.85 5.83 -15.77
N GLU A 108 -6.21 6.10 -17.02
CA GLU A 108 -6.40 7.47 -17.50
C GLU A 108 -7.63 8.13 -16.86
N ASP A 109 -8.62 7.33 -16.44
CA ASP A 109 -9.87 7.80 -15.82
C ASP A 109 -9.63 8.49 -14.48
N ILE A 110 -8.54 8.15 -13.78
CA ILE A 110 -8.20 8.78 -12.51
C ILE A 110 -7.60 10.18 -12.68
N ARG A 111 -7.10 10.53 -13.88
CA ARG A 111 -6.43 11.82 -14.14
C ARG A 111 -7.32 13.00 -13.76
N ALA A 112 -8.62 12.93 -14.07
CA ALA A 112 -9.57 13.99 -13.74
C ALA A 112 -9.71 14.22 -12.22
N SER A 113 -9.43 13.19 -11.42
CA SER A 113 -9.51 13.22 -9.96
C SER A 113 -8.18 13.52 -9.26
N VAL A 114 -7.08 13.62 -10.02
CA VAL A 114 -5.74 13.90 -9.48
C VAL A 114 -5.71 15.27 -8.79
N TRP A 115 -5.12 15.29 -7.59
CA TRP A 115 -5.04 16.51 -6.79
C TRP A 115 -4.34 17.65 -7.54
N PRO A 116 -4.86 18.88 -7.49
CA PRO A 116 -4.31 20.00 -8.26
C PRO A 116 -2.80 20.22 -8.07
N ASN A 117 -2.31 20.02 -6.85
CA ASN A 117 -0.93 20.28 -6.51
C ASN A 117 0.06 19.27 -7.11
N ILE A 118 -0.38 18.07 -7.53
CA ILE A 118 0.50 17.02 -8.09
C ILE A 118 0.20 16.71 -9.55
N ARG A 119 -0.63 17.49 -10.26
CA ARG A 119 -0.98 17.22 -11.67
C ARG A 119 0.25 17.13 -12.58
N ASP A 120 1.23 18.02 -12.38
CA ASP A 120 2.48 18.03 -13.17
C ASP A 120 3.45 16.91 -12.77
N ALA A 121 3.17 16.24 -11.65
CA ALA A 121 3.94 15.11 -11.13
C ALA A 121 3.25 13.76 -11.35
N PHE A 122 2.07 13.74 -11.99
CA PHE A 122 1.32 12.54 -12.30
C PHE A 122 1.57 12.08 -13.74
N PHE A 123 1.87 10.79 -13.91
CA PHE A 123 2.15 10.18 -15.20
C PHE A 123 1.26 8.96 -15.41
N SER A 124 0.35 9.02 -16.37
CA SER A 124 -0.47 7.85 -16.71
C SER A 124 0.25 6.88 -17.65
N GLY A 125 0.06 5.57 -17.48
CA GLY A 125 0.53 4.54 -18.42
C GLY A 125 1.22 3.35 -17.75
N ASP A 126 1.84 2.48 -18.55
CA ASP A 126 2.54 1.30 -18.04
C ASP A 126 3.69 1.69 -17.09
N LEU A 127 3.76 1.01 -15.96
CA LEU A 127 4.71 1.27 -14.90
C LEU A 127 6.17 1.17 -15.37
N ARG A 128 6.51 0.18 -16.21
CA ARG A 128 7.88 -0.01 -16.71
C ARG A 128 8.26 1.13 -17.63
N GLU A 129 7.38 1.45 -18.57
CA GLU A 129 7.63 2.53 -19.53
C GLU A 129 7.84 3.86 -18.82
N ARG A 130 6.98 4.20 -17.85
CA ARG A 130 7.10 5.44 -17.09
C ARG A 130 8.34 5.48 -16.21
N CYS A 131 8.67 4.40 -15.51
CA CYS A 131 9.91 4.35 -14.72
C CYS A 131 11.15 4.53 -15.59
N ARG A 132 11.23 3.85 -16.74
CA ARG A 132 12.35 4.00 -17.69
C ARG A 132 12.43 5.39 -18.30
N ALA A 133 11.29 5.98 -18.67
CA ALA A 133 11.25 7.34 -19.19
C ALA A 133 11.76 8.36 -18.16
N LEU A 134 11.32 8.26 -16.90
CA LEU A 134 11.82 9.10 -15.81
C LEU A 134 13.33 8.88 -15.57
N ALA A 135 13.79 7.63 -15.60
CA ALA A 135 15.20 7.31 -15.45
C ALA A 135 16.05 7.89 -16.58
N ALA A 136 15.58 7.84 -17.83
CA ALA A 136 16.22 8.41 -19.01
C ALA A 136 16.29 9.96 -18.97
N GLN A 137 15.33 10.60 -18.29
CA GLN A 137 15.36 12.04 -17.99
C GLN A 137 16.31 12.39 -16.83
N GLY A 138 17.03 11.42 -16.27
CA GLY A 138 17.95 11.64 -15.14
C GLY A 138 17.26 11.75 -13.78
N ARG A 139 15.93 11.55 -13.69
CA ARG A 139 15.22 11.54 -12.40
C ARG A 139 15.65 10.34 -11.57
N ARG A 140 15.88 10.54 -10.27
CA ARG A 140 16.13 9.46 -9.31
C ARG A 140 15.38 9.73 -8.01
N PHE A 141 14.71 8.71 -7.49
CA PHE A 141 13.91 8.81 -6.27
C PHE A 141 14.60 8.10 -5.12
N ASP A 142 14.76 8.77 -3.98
CA ASP A 142 15.28 8.12 -2.78
C ASP A 142 14.20 7.29 -2.08
N THR A 143 12.93 7.47 -2.39
CA THR A 143 11.88 6.67 -1.78
C THR A 143 10.95 6.20 -2.87
N VAL A 144 10.72 4.90 -2.93
CA VAL A 144 9.76 4.32 -3.86
C VAL A 144 8.70 3.62 -3.03
N CYS A 145 7.44 3.99 -3.18
CA CYS A 145 6.33 3.31 -2.52
C CYS A 145 5.35 2.73 -3.52
N GLY A 146 4.59 1.74 -3.09
CA GLY A 146 3.47 1.18 -3.83
C GLY A 146 2.54 0.50 -2.83
N PHE A 147 1.26 0.82 -2.93
CA PHE A 147 0.24 0.32 -2.01
C PHE A 147 -0.77 -0.50 -2.80
N ASP A 148 -0.74 -1.83 -2.64
CA ASP A 148 -1.63 -2.75 -3.34
C ASP A 148 -1.53 -2.59 -4.88
N ILE A 149 -0.30 -2.69 -5.42
CA ILE A 149 -0.01 -2.58 -6.86
C ILE A 149 0.66 -3.81 -7.44
N TRP A 150 1.49 -4.51 -6.67
CA TRP A 150 2.35 -5.58 -7.17
C TRP A 150 1.55 -6.81 -7.60
N GLU A 151 0.46 -7.09 -6.91
CA GLU A 151 -0.50 -8.15 -7.16
C GLU A 151 -1.34 -7.95 -8.42
N HIS A 152 -1.42 -6.72 -8.94
CA HIS A 152 -2.14 -6.38 -10.17
C HIS A 152 -1.26 -6.53 -11.42
N LEU A 153 0.05 -6.76 -11.25
CA LEU A 153 1.00 -6.87 -12.36
C LEU A 153 0.99 -8.28 -12.96
N ALA A 154 1.32 -8.37 -14.24
CA ALA A 154 1.45 -9.66 -14.92
C ALA A 154 2.56 -10.51 -14.27
N PRO A 155 2.28 -11.73 -13.78
CA PRO A 155 3.26 -12.55 -13.06
C PRO A 155 4.54 -12.81 -13.85
N LYS A 156 4.41 -13.13 -15.15
CA LYS A 156 5.54 -13.35 -16.08
C LYS A 156 6.47 -12.13 -16.22
N ALA A 157 5.91 -10.92 -16.11
CA ALA A 157 6.63 -9.67 -16.34
C ALA A 157 7.12 -9.01 -15.04
N LEU A 158 6.86 -9.62 -13.87
CA LEU A 158 7.19 -9.03 -12.57
C LEU A 158 8.69 -8.66 -12.46
N HIS A 159 9.58 -9.50 -13.01
CA HIS A 159 11.01 -9.21 -13.10
C HIS A 159 11.28 -7.87 -13.81
N GLU A 160 10.62 -7.61 -14.93
CA GLU A 160 10.82 -6.38 -15.71
C GLU A 160 10.27 -5.15 -14.99
N TYR A 161 9.15 -5.30 -14.27
CA TYR A 161 8.60 -4.25 -13.42
C TYR A 161 9.57 -3.86 -12.31
N ILE A 162 10.11 -4.84 -11.56
CA ILE A 162 11.09 -4.58 -10.50
C ILE A 162 12.36 -3.94 -11.09
N ALA A 163 12.86 -4.44 -12.24
CA ALA A 163 14.03 -3.87 -12.90
C ALA A 163 13.83 -2.40 -13.27
N ALA A 164 12.71 -2.06 -13.91
CA ALA A 164 12.40 -0.69 -14.32
C ALA A 164 12.28 0.27 -13.12
N VAL A 165 11.63 -0.17 -12.04
CA VAL A 165 11.54 0.59 -10.78
C VAL A 165 12.94 0.85 -10.20
N LEU A 166 13.83 -0.13 -10.29
CA LEU A 166 15.20 0.01 -9.80
C LEU A 166 16.06 0.93 -10.68
N GLU A 167 15.79 1.07 -11.98
CA GLU A 167 16.51 2.02 -12.85
C GLU A 167 16.29 3.48 -12.42
N VAL A 168 15.11 3.80 -11.88
CA VAL A 168 14.74 5.14 -11.40
C VAL A 168 14.96 5.32 -9.89
N ALA A 169 15.30 4.27 -9.16
CA ALA A 169 15.65 4.34 -7.74
C ALA A 169 17.07 4.89 -7.53
N ALA A 170 17.23 5.80 -6.57
CA ALA A 170 18.53 6.28 -6.13
C ALA A 170 19.35 5.17 -5.43
N PRO A 171 20.69 5.28 -5.34
CA PRO A 171 21.51 4.27 -4.65
C PRO A 171 21.20 4.09 -3.15
N ASP A 172 20.69 5.14 -2.49
CA ASP A 172 20.27 5.13 -1.09
C ASP A 172 18.75 4.95 -0.92
N ALA A 173 18.09 4.44 -1.96
CA ALA A 173 16.64 4.35 -1.96
C ALA A 173 16.12 3.35 -0.92
N LEU A 174 15.02 3.74 -0.27
CA LEU A 174 14.19 2.85 0.53
C LEU A 174 12.88 2.59 -0.24
N CYS A 175 12.56 1.32 -0.41
CA CYS A 175 11.33 0.86 -1.04
C CYS A 175 10.32 0.48 0.05
N LEU A 176 9.08 0.95 -0.05
CA LEU A 176 8.00 0.62 0.86
C LEU A 176 6.82 0.03 0.08
N PHE A 177 6.56 -1.25 0.26
CA PHE A 177 5.53 -1.94 -0.50
C PHE A 177 4.51 -2.57 0.44
N VAL A 178 3.24 -2.22 0.29
CA VAL A 178 2.11 -2.96 0.88
C VAL A 178 1.69 -4.00 -0.17
N ILE A 179 1.63 -5.26 0.24
CA ILE A 179 1.41 -6.41 -0.65
C ILE A 179 0.56 -7.44 0.09
N PRO A 180 -0.41 -8.12 -0.57
CA PRO A 180 -1.12 -9.26 -0.01
C PRO A 180 -0.17 -10.47 0.17
N ALA A 181 0.53 -10.47 1.30
CA ALA A 181 1.55 -11.44 1.64
C ALA A 181 0.94 -12.60 2.45
N PHE A 182 0.66 -13.71 1.77
CA PHE A 182 0.05 -14.88 2.40
C PHE A 182 1.02 -15.64 3.33
N GLY A 183 0.50 -16.20 4.41
CA GLY A 183 1.27 -16.99 5.38
C GLY A 183 1.96 -16.18 6.48
N GLU A 184 2.65 -16.88 7.37
CA GLU A 184 3.30 -16.30 8.55
C GLU A 184 4.54 -15.48 8.16
N ASP A 185 4.55 -14.19 8.50
CA ASP A 185 5.70 -13.31 8.34
C ASP A 185 6.45 -13.06 9.66
N ARG A 186 7.78 -13.03 9.58
CA ARG A 186 8.66 -12.83 10.75
C ARG A 186 8.55 -11.44 11.42
N VAL A 187 7.92 -10.46 10.78
CA VAL A 187 7.77 -9.10 11.32
C VAL A 187 6.33 -8.81 11.72
N PHE A 188 5.38 -9.10 10.84
CA PHE A 188 3.98 -8.72 11.03
C PHE A 188 3.03 -9.90 11.27
N GLY A 189 3.54 -11.14 11.36
CA GLY A 189 2.73 -12.35 11.53
C GLY A 189 1.86 -12.66 10.30
N GLU A 190 0.90 -13.56 10.45
CA GLU A 190 -0.05 -13.91 9.38
C GLU A 190 -1.15 -12.84 9.24
N GLN A 191 -1.05 -11.98 8.22
CA GLN A 191 -2.12 -11.04 7.84
C GLN A 191 -3.10 -11.64 6.82
N PHE A 192 -2.62 -12.54 5.96
CA PHE A 192 -3.39 -13.23 4.93
C PHE A 192 -3.22 -14.75 5.10
N PRO A 193 -4.15 -15.44 5.79
CA PRO A 193 -4.07 -16.89 5.97
C PRO A 193 -4.38 -17.62 4.66
N LEU A 194 -4.09 -18.92 4.61
CA LEU A 194 -4.64 -19.77 3.54
C LEU A 194 -6.17 -19.71 3.56
N GLU A 195 -6.79 -19.43 2.43
CA GLU A 195 -8.25 -19.28 2.34
C GLU A 195 -8.97 -20.48 1.73
N PHE A 196 -8.29 -21.23 0.85
CA PHE A 196 -8.88 -22.30 0.03
C PHE A 196 -8.00 -23.55 0.04
N GLU A 197 -8.61 -24.73 0.15
CA GLU A 197 -7.91 -26.03 0.19
C GLU A 197 -7.11 -26.28 -1.09
N GLU A 198 -7.64 -25.83 -2.23
CA GLU A 198 -7.05 -25.98 -3.57
C GLU A 198 -5.66 -25.33 -3.66
N ASN A 199 -5.40 -24.29 -2.85
CA ASN A 199 -4.11 -23.62 -2.79
C ASN A 199 -3.15 -24.21 -1.75
N ARG A 200 -3.55 -25.24 -0.96
CA ARG A 200 -2.73 -25.77 0.16
C ARG A 200 -1.34 -26.21 -0.29
N ALA A 201 -1.24 -26.96 -1.37
CA ALA A 201 0.04 -27.45 -1.87
C ALA A 201 1.00 -26.31 -2.23
N ARG A 202 0.50 -25.25 -2.87
CA ARG A 202 1.29 -24.05 -3.24
C ARG A 202 1.64 -23.22 -2.01
N PHE A 203 0.72 -23.10 -1.06
CA PHE A 203 0.94 -22.43 0.23
C PHE A 203 2.08 -23.10 1.02
N GLU A 204 2.04 -24.43 1.15
CA GLU A 204 3.09 -25.21 1.84
C GLU A 204 4.43 -25.16 1.10
N ALA A 205 4.41 -25.15 -0.24
CA ALA A 205 5.59 -24.93 -1.07
C ALA A 205 6.10 -23.49 -1.06
N ARG A 206 5.34 -22.55 -0.45
CA ARG A 206 5.63 -21.11 -0.41
C ARG A 206 5.77 -20.51 -1.81
N GLU A 207 4.85 -20.87 -2.69
CA GLU A 207 4.80 -20.49 -4.11
C GLU A 207 3.51 -19.70 -4.42
N PRO A 208 3.40 -19.06 -5.60
CA PRO A 208 2.20 -18.32 -5.97
C PRO A 208 1.05 -19.28 -6.28
N PHE A 209 -0.16 -18.84 -5.99
CA PHE A 209 -1.39 -19.60 -6.09
C PHE A 209 -1.91 -19.63 -7.52
N GLU A 210 -2.57 -20.73 -7.85
CA GLU A 210 -3.15 -21.00 -9.18
C GLU A 210 -4.68 -20.89 -9.14
N TYR A 211 -5.27 -20.88 -7.94
CA TYR A 211 -6.71 -20.74 -7.74
C TYR A 211 -7.01 -19.38 -7.13
N LEU A 212 -7.55 -18.46 -7.94
CA LEU A 212 -7.87 -17.10 -7.54
C LEU A 212 -9.36 -16.97 -7.27
N LEU A 213 -9.77 -16.22 -6.25
CA LEU A 213 -11.19 -15.97 -6.00
C LEU A 213 -11.83 -15.23 -7.18
N ALA A 214 -12.96 -15.72 -7.70
CA ALA A 214 -13.69 -15.05 -8.76
C ALA A 214 -14.52 -13.89 -8.20
N GLU A 215 -14.37 -12.70 -8.77
CA GLU A 215 -15.32 -11.60 -8.56
C GLU A 215 -16.39 -11.62 -9.65
N HIS A 216 -15.96 -11.71 -10.92
CA HIS A 216 -16.83 -11.88 -12.07
C HIS A 216 -16.50 -13.18 -12.81
N THR A 217 -17.53 -13.81 -13.36
CA THR A 217 -17.40 -15.03 -14.17
C THR A 217 -17.53 -14.78 -15.68
N SER A 218 -18.04 -13.61 -16.09
CA SER A 218 -18.19 -13.23 -17.50
C SER A 218 -18.07 -11.71 -17.70
N PRO A 219 -16.90 -11.19 -18.14
CA PRO A 219 -15.65 -11.93 -18.31
C PRO A 219 -15.08 -12.38 -16.95
N ALA A 220 -14.18 -13.37 -16.96
CA ALA A 220 -13.51 -13.84 -15.75
C ALA A 220 -12.60 -12.74 -15.18
N ILE A 221 -12.87 -12.31 -13.95
CA ILE A 221 -12.07 -11.30 -13.22
C ILE A 221 -11.84 -11.80 -11.79
N PRO A 222 -10.58 -11.90 -11.33
CA PRO A 222 -10.28 -12.25 -9.94
C PRO A 222 -10.71 -11.14 -8.97
N ALA A 223 -10.88 -11.49 -7.70
CA ALA A 223 -11.17 -10.55 -6.62
C ALA A 223 -10.17 -9.38 -6.62
N SER A 224 -10.73 -8.16 -6.67
CA SER A 224 -10.00 -6.90 -6.75
C SER A 224 -9.07 -6.78 -7.97
N GLY A 225 -9.21 -7.65 -8.99
CA GLY A 225 -8.30 -7.69 -10.14
C GLY A 225 -6.89 -8.22 -9.82
N HIS A 226 -6.72 -8.90 -8.68
CA HIS A 226 -5.42 -9.44 -8.28
C HIS A 226 -5.03 -10.65 -9.13
N LEU A 227 -3.89 -10.57 -9.80
CA LEU A 227 -3.30 -11.64 -10.61
C LEU A 227 -2.27 -12.47 -9.85
N ILE A 228 -1.70 -11.94 -8.76
CA ILE A 228 -0.68 -12.63 -7.97
C ILE A 228 -1.13 -12.73 -6.52
N TRP A 229 -1.48 -13.95 -6.11
CA TRP A 229 -1.65 -14.32 -4.70
C TRP A 229 -0.48 -15.23 -4.33
N ALA A 230 0.34 -14.84 -3.35
CA ALA A 230 1.56 -15.58 -3.08
C ALA A 230 1.98 -15.49 -1.61
N HIS A 231 2.70 -16.52 -1.19
CA HIS A 231 3.31 -16.57 0.14
C HIS A 231 4.31 -15.41 0.34
N THR A 232 4.41 -14.86 1.55
CA THR A 232 5.33 -13.74 1.90
C THR A 232 6.77 -14.01 1.43
N GLU A 233 7.27 -15.22 1.68
CA GLU A 233 8.60 -15.63 1.24
C GLU A 233 8.79 -15.62 -0.28
N TRP A 234 7.75 -15.91 -1.08
CA TRP A 234 7.87 -15.83 -2.53
C TRP A 234 8.04 -14.38 -2.99
N TRP A 235 7.26 -13.47 -2.40
CA TRP A 235 7.37 -12.03 -2.67
C TRP A 235 8.77 -11.52 -2.33
N GLU A 236 9.27 -11.87 -1.15
CA GLU A 236 10.62 -11.52 -0.73
C GLU A 236 11.66 -12.02 -1.74
N ARG A 237 11.59 -13.30 -2.16
CA ARG A 237 12.49 -13.87 -3.18
C ARG A 237 12.48 -13.07 -4.48
N GLN A 238 11.35 -12.52 -4.91
CA GLN A 238 11.30 -11.70 -6.14
C GLN A 238 12.12 -10.43 -5.99
N PHE A 239 11.99 -9.70 -4.89
CA PHE A 239 12.79 -8.49 -4.66
C PHE A 239 14.27 -8.82 -4.42
N GLU A 240 14.57 -9.90 -3.71
CA GLU A 240 15.93 -10.35 -3.43
C GLU A 240 16.74 -10.70 -4.67
N ARG A 241 16.10 -11.30 -5.68
CA ARG A 241 16.71 -11.56 -7.00
C ARG A 241 17.22 -10.28 -7.68
N HIS A 242 16.68 -9.13 -7.31
CA HIS A 242 17.10 -7.82 -7.80
C HIS A 242 18.00 -7.05 -6.82
N GLY A 243 18.52 -7.72 -5.80
CA GLY A 243 19.46 -7.14 -4.84
C GLY A 243 18.82 -6.25 -3.77
N LEU A 244 17.48 -6.26 -3.66
CA LEU A 244 16.78 -5.65 -2.54
C LEU A 244 16.76 -6.59 -1.33
N ARG A 245 16.94 -6.05 -0.14
CA ARG A 245 16.84 -6.77 1.13
C ARG A 245 15.84 -6.06 2.03
N ARG A 246 14.97 -6.84 2.68
CA ARG A 246 14.08 -6.32 3.71
C ARG A 246 14.88 -5.77 4.89
N LEU A 247 14.27 -4.82 5.61
CA LEU A 247 14.84 -4.16 6.78
C LEU A 247 13.95 -4.42 8.01
N PRO A 248 13.99 -5.63 8.60
CA PRO A 248 13.05 -6.04 9.65
C PRO A 248 13.02 -5.13 10.88
N ASP A 249 14.15 -4.52 11.26
CA ASP A 249 14.20 -3.60 12.40
C ASP A 249 13.45 -2.29 12.10
N VAL A 250 13.57 -1.79 10.86
CA VAL A 250 12.83 -0.60 10.42
C VAL A 250 11.34 -0.94 10.33
N GLU A 251 10.99 -2.08 9.74
CA GLU A 251 9.61 -2.56 9.65
C GLU A 251 8.97 -2.68 11.04
N ARG A 252 9.61 -3.40 11.99
CA ARG A 252 9.13 -3.54 13.38
C ARG A 252 8.89 -2.19 14.04
N ARG A 253 9.82 -1.24 13.89
CA ARG A 253 9.65 0.11 14.43
C ARG A 253 8.45 0.83 13.80
N LEU A 254 8.19 0.65 12.50
CA LEU A 254 7.02 1.24 11.85
C LEU A 254 5.72 0.58 12.33
N HIS A 255 5.68 -0.75 12.49
CA HIS A 255 4.55 -1.46 13.08
C HIS A 255 4.23 -0.96 14.49
N GLU A 256 5.27 -0.78 15.33
CA GLU A 256 5.13 -0.20 16.66
C GLU A 256 4.47 1.18 16.66
N VAL A 257 4.59 1.96 15.58
CA VAL A 257 3.98 3.28 15.43
C VAL A 257 2.57 3.18 14.85
N PHE A 258 2.41 2.46 13.73
CA PHE A 258 1.29 2.62 12.82
C PHE A 258 0.20 1.56 12.91
N ASP A 259 0.48 0.36 13.43
CA ASP A 259 -0.51 -0.73 13.46
C ASP A 259 -1.87 -0.40 14.10
N PRO A 260 -1.95 0.42 15.16
CA PRO A 260 -3.25 0.82 15.72
C PRO A 260 -4.12 1.66 14.80
N PHE A 261 -3.57 2.15 13.69
CA PHE A 261 -4.24 3.03 12.73
C PHE A 261 -4.52 2.35 11.40
N PHE A 262 -4.00 1.15 11.18
CA PHE A 262 -4.12 0.43 9.92
C PHE A 262 -5.09 -0.75 10.00
N PRO A 263 -5.88 -0.99 8.92
CA PRO A 263 -6.54 -2.27 8.73
C PRO A 263 -5.49 -3.38 8.54
N HIS A 264 -5.88 -4.64 8.73
CA HIS A 264 -4.98 -5.80 8.59
C HIS A 264 -4.28 -5.83 7.22
N SER A 265 -5.00 -5.51 6.14
CA SER A 265 -4.46 -5.54 4.77
C SER A 265 -3.22 -4.66 4.61
N VAL A 266 -3.23 -3.46 5.21
CA VAL A 266 -2.11 -2.51 5.13
C VAL A 266 -0.92 -2.94 6.01
N LYS A 267 -1.12 -3.82 6.98
CA LYS A 267 -0.03 -4.29 7.87
C LYS A 267 0.90 -5.29 7.19
N ALA A 268 0.55 -5.84 6.02
CA ALA A 268 1.49 -6.63 5.24
C ALA A 268 2.36 -5.70 4.39
N PHE A 269 3.36 -5.07 5.01
CA PHE A 269 4.29 -4.19 4.29
C PHE A 269 5.75 -4.58 4.49
N TYR A 270 6.53 -4.32 3.44
CA TYR A 270 7.98 -4.47 3.42
C TYR A 270 8.64 -3.11 3.35
N VAL A 271 9.77 -2.96 4.06
CA VAL A 271 10.73 -1.88 3.80
C VAL A 271 11.99 -2.51 3.27
N LEU A 272 12.33 -2.23 2.02
CA LEU A 272 13.48 -2.81 1.36
C LEU A 272 14.52 -1.75 1.01
N ALA A 273 15.78 -2.15 0.93
CA ALA A 273 16.86 -1.34 0.40
C ALA A 273 17.79 -2.20 -0.45
N ARG A 274 18.54 -1.59 -1.36
CA ARG A 274 19.69 -2.27 -1.95
C ARG A 274 20.71 -2.59 -0.85
N ASP A 275 21.42 -3.70 -0.97
CA ASP A 275 22.50 -4.07 -0.07
C ASP A 275 23.78 -3.22 -0.30
N ALA A 276 23.61 -1.90 -0.27
CA ALA A 276 24.64 -0.89 -0.46
C ALA A 276 24.87 -0.11 0.85
N ARG A 277 26.10 0.40 1.02
CA ARG A 277 26.48 1.20 2.20
C ARG A 277 25.52 2.37 2.45
N ALA A 278 25.06 3.03 1.38
CA ALA A 278 24.19 4.20 1.47
C ALA A 278 22.79 3.84 2.00
N GLY A 279 22.17 2.77 1.49
CA GLY A 279 20.89 2.27 2.00
C GLY A 279 20.96 1.86 3.48
N ARG A 280 22.03 1.14 3.87
CA ARG A 280 22.27 0.75 5.27
C ARG A 280 22.42 1.95 6.21
N ALA A 281 23.19 2.97 5.80
CA ALA A 281 23.36 4.19 6.58
C ALA A 281 22.03 4.94 6.78
N ARG A 282 21.21 5.01 5.73
CA ARG A 282 19.89 5.63 5.82
C ARG A 282 18.97 4.86 6.76
N ALA A 283 18.90 3.54 6.64
CA ALA A 283 18.11 2.69 7.54
C ALA A 283 18.51 2.87 9.01
N GLN A 284 19.82 2.90 9.30
CA GLN A 284 20.34 3.15 10.65
C GLN A 284 19.90 4.53 11.19
N ALA A 285 19.92 5.57 10.36
CA ALA A 285 19.49 6.90 10.76
C ALA A 285 18.02 6.94 11.20
N LEU A 286 17.14 6.12 10.60
CA LEU A 286 15.72 6.03 10.98
C LEU A 286 15.53 5.44 12.38
N MET A 287 16.43 4.58 12.82
CA MET A 287 16.37 3.91 14.12
C MET A 287 16.76 4.81 15.30
N THR A 288 17.30 6.00 15.03
CA THR A 288 17.73 6.94 16.09
C THR A 288 16.59 7.57 16.88
N ARG A 289 15.37 7.58 16.32
CA ARG A 289 14.20 8.20 16.97
C ARG A 289 13.30 7.14 17.60
N PRO A 290 12.93 7.24 18.88
CA PRO A 290 11.98 6.30 19.50
C PRO A 290 10.60 6.33 18.82
N ALA A 291 9.98 5.17 18.62
CA ALA A 291 8.65 5.02 18.02
C ALA A 291 7.57 5.87 18.75
N GLN A 292 7.64 5.94 20.08
CA GLN A 292 6.72 6.72 20.91
C GLN A 292 6.76 8.22 20.57
N VAL A 293 7.95 8.77 20.24
CA VAL A 293 8.10 10.17 19.85
C VAL A 293 7.44 10.42 18.49
N THR A 294 7.59 9.50 17.54
CA THR A 294 6.89 9.55 16.25
C THR A 294 5.38 9.52 16.47
N ARG A 295 4.87 8.54 17.24
CA ARG A 295 3.44 8.39 17.50
C ARG A 295 2.84 9.64 18.15
N ALA A 296 3.53 10.25 19.12
CA ALA A 296 3.08 11.48 19.77
C ALA A 296 2.97 12.68 18.81
N ARG A 297 3.73 12.69 17.71
CA ARG A 297 3.71 13.77 16.72
C ARG A 297 2.58 13.65 15.70
N LEU A 298 2.04 12.44 15.46
CA LEU A 298 0.99 12.21 14.47
C LEU A 298 -0.22 13.12 14.68
N PHE A 299 -0.73 13.21 15.90
CA PHE A 299 -1.94 14.00 16.16
C PHE A 299 -1.75 15.52 15.93
N PRO A 300 -0.67 16.17 16.43
CA PRO A 300 -0.36 17.54 16.04
C PRO A 300 -0.21 17.77 14.53
N ARG A 301 0.35 16.78 13.80
CA ARG A 301 0.51 16.84 12.34
C ARG A 301 -0.85 16.77 11.64
N LEU A 302 -1.70 15.82 12.03
CA LEU A 302 -3.06 15.69 11.48
C LEU A 302 -3.88 16.97 11.68
N LEU A 303 -3.82 17.57 12.88
CA LEU A 303 -4.51 18.83 13.16
C LEU A 303 -4.01 19.99 12.30
N ARG A 304 -2.70 20.02 12.01
CA ARG A 304 -2.14 21.02 11.11
C ARG A 304 -2.71 20.83 9.70
N ASP A 305 -2.67 19.62 9.16
CA ASP A 305 -3.21 19.33 7.83
C ASP A 305 -4.71 19.63 7.73
N VAL A 306 -5.48 19.41 8.80
CA VAL A 306 -6.90 19.80 8.85
C VAL A 306 -7.07 21.32 8.85
N ARG A 307 -6.24 22.06 9.61
CA ARG A 307 -6.30 23.53 9.66
C ARG A 307 -5.89 24.18 8.34
N GLU A 308 -4.93 23.57 7.64
CA GLU A 308 -4.44 24.03 6.34
C GLU A 308 -5.35 23.56 5.18
N GLY A 309 -6.40 22.77 5.46
CA GLY A 309 -7.33 22.27 4.44
C GLY A 309 -6.79 21.09 3.63
N HIS A 310 -5.63 20.55 3.99
CA HIS A 310 -5.05 19.34 3.38
C HIS A 310 -5.76 18.06 3.85
N MET A 311 -6.60 18.09 4.89
CA MET A 311 -7.40 16.94 5.32
C MET A 311 -8.80 17.38 5.73
N SER A 312 -9.81 16.56 5.40
CA SER A 312 -11.17 16.72 5.89
C SER A 312 -11.46 15.68 6.97
N LEU A 313 -12.08 16.10 8.08
CA LEU A 313 -12.48 15.22 9.19
C LEU A 313 -13.90 14.65 8.99
N LYS A 314 -14.34 14.39 7.76
CA LYS A 314 -15.60 13.67 7.49
C LYS A 314 -15.30 12.16 7.52
N GLY A 315 -15.98 11.39 8.39
CA GLY A 315 -15.78 9.94 8.55
C GLY A 315 -15.03 9.52 9.83
N ASN A 316 -14.74 8.21 9.95
CA ASN A 316 -14.33 7.40 11.14
C ASN A 316 -13.07 7.83 11.93
N ILE A 317 -12.69 9.11 11.97
CA ILE A 317 -11.57 9.60 12.78
C ILE A 317 -11.91 9.63 14.28
N LEU A 318 -13.16 9.94 14.64
CA LEU A 318 -13.55 10.05 16.05
C LEU A 318 -13.40 8.74 16.86
N PRO A 319 -13.74 7.55 16.34
CA PRO A 319 -13.48 6.27 17.01
C PRO A 319 -11.98 5.95 17.17
N LEU A 320 -11.16 6.13 16.13
CA LEU A 320 -9.70 5.89 16.16
C LEU A 320 -8.97 6.83 17.15
N VAL A 321 -9.40 8.07 17.24
CA VAL A 321 -8.92 9.05 18.23
C VAL A 321 -9.38 8.69 19.65
N ARG A 322 -10.53 8.02 19.82
CA ARG A 322 -11.00 7.55 21.13
C ARG A 322 -10.30 6.29 21.61
N GLN A 323 -10.01 5.33 20.72
CA GLN A 323 -9.23 4.13 21.05
C GLN A 323 -7.78 4.45 21.44
N SER A 324 -7.13 5.39 20.73
CA SER A 324 -5.76 5.83 21.07
C SER A 324 -5.68 6.65 22.36
N ALA A 325 -6.79 7.21 22.85
CA ALA A 325 -6.85 7.92 24.14
C ALA A 325 -7.06 6.98 25.34
N ALA A 326 -7.51 5.74 25.12
CA ALA A 326 -7.68 4.72 26.16
C ALA A 326 -6.35 4.02 26.52
N GLY A 327 -5.38 3.99 25.61
CA GLY A 327 -3.97 3.73 25.92
C GLY A 327 -3.33 5.00 26.45
N SER A 328 -2.76 4.96 27.66
CA SER A 328 -2.26 6.13 28.40
C SER A 328 -1.32 7.04 27.58
N LEU A 329 -1.90 8.11 27.01
CA LEU A 329 -1.14 9.19 26.37
C LEU A 329 -0.25 9.91 27.40
N PRO A 330 1.02 10.21 27.09
CA PRO A 330 1.90 10.96 27.98
C PRO A 330 1.35 12.38 28.24
N PRO A 331 1.66 12.98 29.40
CA PRO A 331 1.03 14.20 29.92
C PRO A 331 0.89 15.39 28.94
N PRO A 332 1.85 15.67 28.02
CA PRO A 332 1.73 16.79 27.08
C PRO A 332 0.55 16.66 26.11
N VAL A 333 0.19 15.43 25.71
CA VAL A 333 -0.86 15.19 24.70
C VAL A 333 -2.26 15.39 25.30
N LYS A 334 -2.45 15.15 26.61
CA LYS A 334 -3.71 15.40 27.31
C LYS A 334 -4.05 16.90 27.35
N GLN A 335 -3.04 17.78 27.41
CA GLN A 335 -3.24 19.23 27.43
C GLN A 335 -3.71 19.75 26.06
N THR A 336 -3.14 19.26 24.97
CA THR A 336 -3.56 19.59 23.60
C THR A 336 -4.98 19.08 23.31
N TYR A 337 -5.35 17.89 23.78
CA TYR A 337 -6.70 17.34 23.61
C TYR A 337 -7.78 18.13 24.38
N ARG A 338 -7.46 18.61 25.59
CA ARG A 338 -8.34 19.51 26.35
C ARG A 338 -8.55 20.85 25.63
N GLN A 339 -7.49 21.41 25.04
CA GLN A 339 -7.58 22.65 24.26
C GLN A 339 -8.43 22.48 22.99
N LEU A 340 -8.33 21.34 22.30
CA LEU A 340 -9.19 21.02 21.14
C LEU A 340 -10.65 20.83 21.49
N ARG A 341 -10.95 20.15 22.61
CA ARG A 341 -12.33 20.02 23.10
C ARG A 341 -12.92 21.37 23.49
N GLN A 342 -12.13 22.25 24.11
CA GLN A 342 -12.56 23.61 24.45
C GLN A 342 -12.76 24.47 23.20
N TRP A 343 -11.89 24.35 22.20
CA TRP A 343 -12.03 25.05 20.93
C TRP A 343 -13.26 24.59 20.13
N TYR A 344 -13.54 23.28 20.10
CA TYR A 344 -14.71 22.72 19.41
C TYR A 344 -16.05 23.10 20.08
N ARG A 345 -16.08 23.23 21.41
CA ARG A 345 -17.28 23.66 22.14
C ARG A 345 -17.63 25.13 21.88
N ARG A 346 -16.64 26.02 21.77
CA ARG A 346 -16.83 27.46 21.51
C ARG A 346 -17.32 27.82 20.10
N ARG A 347 -17.50 26.83 19.21
CA ARG A 347 -17.98 27.03 17.84
C ARG A 347 -19.38 26.44 17.58
N ARG A 348 -20.03 25.87 18.60
CA ARG A 348 -21.43 25.40 18.53
C ARG A 348 -22.39 26.25 19.39
N GLU A 349 -21.87 27.29 20.02
CA GLU A 349 -22.59 28.46 20.55
C GLU A 349 -22.25 29.63 19.62
#